data_AF-W6QBR0-F1
#
_entry.id   AF-W6QBR0-F1
#
_cell.length_a   1.000
_cell.length_b   1.000
_cell.length_c   1.000
_cell.angle_alpha   90.00
_cell.angle_beta   90.00
_cell.angle_gamma   90.00
#
_symmetry.space_group_name_H-M   'P 1'
#
loop_
_entity.id
_entity.type
_entity.pdbx_description
1 polymer ?
#
loop_
_entity_poly.entity_id
_entity_poly.type
_entity_poly.pdbx_seq_one_letter_code
_entity_poly.pdbx_strand_id
1 'polypeptide(L)'
;MKLILSHHHHTSITMPSTQLTQVPQSVLDLSGDLEELVYTKAAIGIYDRTMLAIVNPTTTPMELNLHHGSWLQAKSKVASLHRSIVADFNRLPRQMKRTFVRANRLTLSEHGFRPSADNLEITRPGSRRAIALL
;
A
#
# COMPACT_ATOMS: atom_id res chain seq x y z
N MET A 1 -17.40 72.12 8.55
CA MET A 1 -18.26 71.13 7.87
C MET A 1 -17.38 70.00 7.36
N LYS A 2 -17.73 68.76 7.73
CA LYS A 2 -17.11 67.50 7.28
C LYS A 2 -17.12 67.40 5.75
N LEU A 3 -16.14 66.68 5.17
CA LEU A 3 -16.36 65.54 4.25
C LEU A 3 -14.99 64.89 3.92
N ILE A 4 -14.66 63.80 4.63
CA ILE A 4 -14.47 62.41 4.15
C ILE A 4 -13.10 62.15 3.50
N LEU A 5 -12.21 61.57 4.30
CA LEU A 5 -11.05 60.79 3.85
C LEU A 5 -11.57 59.47 3.27
N SER A 6 -11.27 59.19 2.01
CA SER A 6 -11.61 57.92 1.36
C SER A 6 -10.58 56.86 1.76
N HIS A 7 -11.00 55.87 2.54
CA HIS A 7 -10.20 54.69 2.85
C HIS A 7 -10.14 53.78 1.62
N HIS A 8 -8.96 53.65 1.01
CA HIS A 8 -8.68 52.54 0.13
C HIS A 8 -8.53 51.27 0.97
N HIS A 9 -9.58 50.46 0.99
CA HIS A 9 -9.54 49.08 1.46
C HIS A 9 -8.65 48.27 0.52
N HIS A 10 -7.44 47.95 0.97
CA HIS A 10 -6.61 46.90 0.40
C HIS A 10 -7.24 45.55 0.80
N THR A 11 -8.23 45.07 0.05
CA THR A 11 -8.71 43.69 0.17
C THR A 11 -7.63 42.76 -0.36
N SER A 12 -6.75 42.31 0.54
CA SER A 12 -5.86 41.18 0.27
C SER A 12 -6.72 39.94 0.12
N ILE A 13 -7.01 39.56 -1.12
CA ILE A 13 -7.62 38.27 -1.46
C ILE A 13 -6.60 37.20 -1.08
N THR A 14 -6.74 36.71 0.16
CA THR A 14 -5.98 35.55 0.62
C THR A 14 -6.57 34.34 -0.08
N MET A 15 -6.01 33.96 -1.23
CA MET A 15 -6.31 32.68 -1.85
C MET A 15 -6.01 31.59 -0.81
N PRO A 16 -6.99 30.74 -0.44
CA PRO A 16 -6.68 29.61 0.41
C PRO A 16 -5.71 28.74 -0.36
N SER A 17 -4.44 28.78 0.03
CA SER A 17 -3.45 27.83 -0.43
C SER A 17 -3.98 26.45 -0.02
N THR A 18 -4.51 25.72 -1.00
CA THR A 18 -4.76 24.30 -0.89
C THR A 18 -3.43 23.68 -0.52
N GLN A 19 -3.19 23.50 0.79
CA GLN A 19 -2.09 22.70 1.29
C GLN A 19 -2.39 21.28 0.82
N LEU A 20 -1.96 20.97 -0.40
CA LEU A 20 -1.75 19.61 -0.85
C LEU A 20 -0.85 18.99 0.20
N THR A 21 -1.45 18.21 1.09
CA THR A 21 -0.75 17.57 2.19
C THR A 21 0.24 16.62 1.53
N GLN A 22 1.50 17.05 1.41
CA GLN A 22 2.53 16.24 0.77
C GLN A 22 2.65 14.94 1.53
N VAL A 23 2.40 13.83 0.83
CA VAL A 23 2.62 12.51 1.39
C VAL A 23 4.13 12.34 1.54
N PRO A 24 4.63 11.97 2.73
CA PRO A 24 6.06 11.79 2.91
C PRO A 24 6.63 10.72 1.97
N GLN A 25 7.85 10.93 1.47
CA GLN A 25 8.47 10.02 0.50
C GLN A 25 8.51 8.57 0.99
N SER A 26 8.85 8.33 2.26
CA SER A 26 8.88 6.98 2.82
C SER A 26 7.50 6.29 2.90
N VAL A 27 6.40 7.04 2.85
CA VAL A 27 5.06 6.46 2.70
C VAL A 27 4.79 6.10 1.24
N LEU A 28 5.28 6.90 0.30
CA LEU A 28 5.18 6.60 -1.14
C LEU A 28 6.01 5.39 -1.51
N ASP A 29 7.26 5.32 -1.06
CA ASP A 29 8.17 4.19 -1.30
C ASP A 29 7.55 2.88 -0.80
N LEU A 30 7.06 2.89 0.45
CA LEU A 30 6.39 1.74 1.04
C LEU A 30 5.10 1.35 0.30
N SER A 31 4.41 2.31 -0.32
CA SER A 31 3.23 2.05 -1.14
C SER A 31 3.60 1.40 -2.47
N GLY A 32 4.71 1.83 -3.07
CA GLY A 32 5.29 1.18 -4.25
C GLY A 32 5.68 -0.26 -3.99
N ASP A 33 6.35 -0.52 -2.86
CA ASP A 33 6.69 -1.90 -2.46
C ASP A 33 5.44 -2.78 -2.26
N LEU A 34 4.38 -2.20 -1.68
CA LEU A 34 3.10 -2.91 -1.52
C LEU A 34 2.45 -3.23 -2.87
N GLU A 35 2.46 -2.29 -3.81
CA GLU A 35 1.96 -2.50 -5.16
C GLU A 35 2.75 -3.60 -5.87
N GLU A 36 4.09 -3.57 -5.77
CA GLU A 36 4.95 -4.60 -6.33
C GLU A 36 4.68 -5.98 -5.70
N LEU A 37 4.48 -6.04 -4.38
CA LEU A 37 4.11 -7.27 -3.69
C LEU A 37 2.81 -7.86 -4.24
N VAL A 38 1.79 -7.01 -4.43
CA VAL A 38 0.49 -7.42 -4.95
C VAL A 38 0.59 -7.91 -6.39
N TYR A 39 1.27 -7.14 -7.25
CA TYR A 39 1.50 -7.51 -8.63
C TYR A 39 2.22 -8.86 -8.75
N THR A 40 3.29 -9.04 -7.97
CA THR A 40 4.08 -10.28 -7.99
C THR A 40 3.24 -11.47 -7.51
N LYS A 41 2.41 -11.30 -6.46
CA LYS A 41 1.48 -12.34 -6.00
C LYS A 41 0.46 -12.71 -7.07
N ALA A 42 -0.11 -11.72 -7.76
CA ALA A 42 -1.06 -11.97 -8.85
C ALA A 42 -0.40 -12.74 -9.99
N ALA A 43 0.81 -12.36 -10.40
CA ALA A 43 1.57 -13.03 -11.44
C ALA A 43 1.86 -14.50 -11.08
N ILE A 44 2.27 -14.78 -9.84
CA ILE A 44 2.46 -16.15 -9.34
C ILE A 44 1.15 -16.93 -9.39
N GLY A 45 0.03 -16.34 -8.95
CA GLY A 45 -1.27 -16.99 -8.96
C GLY A 45 -1.76 -17.33 -10.37
N ILE A 46 -1.48 -16.47 -11.36
CA ILE A 46 -1.75 -16.75 -12.77
C ILE A 46 -0.87 -17.92 -13.24
N TYR A 47 0.44 -17.86 -12.98
CA TYR A 47 1.38 -18.91 -13.36
C TYR A 47 1.02 -20.27 -12.76
N ASP A 48 0.65 -20.33 -11.48
CA ASP A 48 0.23 -21.56 -10.81
C ASP A 48 -1.00 -22.19 -11.49
N ARG A 49 -1.92 -21.36 -11.99
CA ARG A 49 -3.11 -21.82 -12.73
C ARG A 49 -2.79 -22.22 -14.17
N THR A 50 -1.92 -21.48 -14.85
CA THR A 50 -1.62 -21.71 -16.26
C THR A 50 -0.59 -22.80 -16.50
N MET A 51 0.34 -23.05 -15.58
CA MET A 51 1.27 -24.19 -15.68
C MET A 51 0.55 -25.53 -15.74
N LEU A 52 -0.62 -25.67 -15.11
CA LEU A 52 -1.47 -26.85 -15.25
C LEU A 52 -2.02 -27.02 -16.69
N ALA A 53 -2.08 -25.94 -17.46
CA ALA A 53 -2.54 -25.92 -18.86
C ALA A 53 -1.40 -25.89 -19.90
N ILE A 54 -0.18 -25.47 -19.52
CA ILE A 54 1.00 -25.32 -20.40
C ILE A 54 1.78 -26.64 -20.56
N VAL A 55 1.31 -27.76 -20.00
CA VAL A 55 1.79 -29.10 -20.41
C VAL A 55 1.26 -29.41 -21.82
N ASN A 56 1.71 -28.61 -22.79
CA ASN A 56 1.55 -28.79 -24.22
C ASN A 56 2.81 -29.49 -24.76
N PRO A 57 2.68 -30.34 -25.78
CA PRO A 57 3.78 -31.15 -26.30
C PRO A 57 4.91 -30.35 -26.97
N THR A 58 4.75 -29.03 -27.16
CA THR A 58 5.71 -28.16 -27.86
C THR A 58 6.67 -27.40 -26.95
N THR A 59 6.45 -27.35 -25.63
CA THR A 59 7.36 -26.65 -24.71
C THR A 59 8.59 -27.50 -24.43
N THR A 60 9.77 -26.96 -24.67
CA THR A 60 11.01 -27.72 -24.44
C THR A 60 11.32 -27.84 -22.94
N PRO A 61 12.05 -28.89 -22.51
CA PRO A 61 12.48 -29.02 -21.12
C PRO A 61 13.30 -27.83 -20.59
N MET A 62 14.07 -27.18 -21.48
CA MET A 62 14.86 -25.99 -21.13
C MET A 62 13.97 -24.79 -20.80
N GLU A 63 12.93 -24.55 -21.61
CA GLU A 63 11.95 -23.48 -21.37
C GLU A 63 11.16 -23.74 -20.09
N LEU A 64 10.72 -24.99 -19.86
CA LEU A 64 10.06 -25.38 -18.62
C LEU A 64 10.94 -25.11 -17.38
N ASN A 65 12.23 -25.46 -17.46
CA ASN A 65 13.18 -25.20 -16.37
C ASN A 65 13.40 -23.70 -16.14
N LEU A 66 13.49 -22.90 -17.20
CA LEU A 66 13.61 -21.45 -17.08
C LEU A 66 12.38 -20.83 -16.41
N HIS A 67 11.18 -21.21 -16.85
CA HIS A 67 9.92 -20.74 -16.27
C HIS A 67 9.80 -21.13 -14.79
N HIS A 68 10.16 -22.37 -14.45
CA HIS A 68 10.19 -22.82 -13.07
C HIS A 68 11.20 -22.03 -12.21
N GLY A 69 12.39 -21.75 -12.75
CA GLY A 69 13.38 -20.91 -12.09
C GLY A 69 12.87 -19.48 -11.80
N SER A 70 12.30 -18.82 -12.81
CA SER A 70 11.70 -17.49 -12.66
C SER A 70 10.56 -17.47 -11.65
N TRP A 71 9.75 -18.52 -11.62
CA TRP A 71 8.66 -18.67 -10.65
C TRP A 71 9.17 -18.82 -9.21
N LEU A 72 10.20 -19.65 -8.97
CA LEU A 72 10.82 -19.77 -7.66
C LEU A 72 11.44 -18.44 -7.20
N GLN A 73 12.08 -17.70 -8.11
CA GLN A 73 12.60 -16.37 -7.81
C GLN A 73 11.49 -15.39 -7.45
N ALA A 74 10.37 -15.39 -8.17
CA ALA A 74 9.21 -14.55 -7.86
C ALA A 74 8.65 -14.88 -6.46
N LYS A 75 8.54 -16.17 -6.10
CA LYS A 75 8.11 -16.60 -4.76
C LYS A 75 9.07 -16.11 -3.67
N SER A 76 10.38 -16.22 -3.90
CA SER A 76 11.40 -15.69 -2.98
C SER A 76 11.27 -14.17 -2.82
N LYS A 77 11.04 -13.46 -3.92
CA LYS A 77 10.83 -12.00 -3.93
C LYS A 77 9.60 -11.59 -3.12
N VAL A 78 8.47 -12.29 -3.23
CA VAL A 78 7.28 -12.04 -2.40
C VAL A 78 7.61 -12.13 -0.91
N ALA A 79 8.35 -13.16 -0.49
CA ALA A 79 8.76 -13.32 0.90
C ALA A 79 9.74 -12.23 1.36
N SER A 80 10.60 -11.75 0.47
CA SER A 80 11.53 -10.64 0.74
C SER A 80 10.77 -9.31 0.90
N LEU A 81 9.92 -8.95 -0.08
CA LEU A 81 9.10 -7.74 -0.06
C LEU A 81 8.21 -7.70 1.18
N HIS A 82 7.54 -8.81 1.50
CA HIS A 82 6.70 -8.88 2.69
C HIS A 82 7.48 -8.55 3.97
N ARG A 83 8.69 -9.08 4.12
CA ARG A 83 9.55 -8.80 5.28
C ARG A 83 10.02 -7.34 5.30
N SER A 84 10.44 -6.80 4.15
CA SER A 84 10.87 -5.41 4.05
C SER A 84 9.75 -4.44 4.41
N ILE A 85 8.57 -4.60 3.79
CA ILE A 85 7.42 -3.74 4.03
C ILE A 85 7.01 -3.76 5.50
N VAL A 86 6.98 -4.94 6.14
CA VAL A 86 6.68 -5.05 7.58
C VAL A 86 7.74 -4.32 8.41
N ALA A 87 9.02 -4.50 8.12
CA ALA A 87 10.10 -3.85 8.85
C ALA A 87 10.06 -2.32 8.70
N ASP A 88 9.92 -1.83 7.47
CA ASP A 88 9.93 -0.41 7.15
C ASP A 88 8.65 0.27 7.65
N PHE A 89 7.49 -0.37 7.51
CA PHE A 89 6.25 0.07 8.15
C PHE A 89 6.44 0.24 9.66
N ASN A 90 7.04 -0.74 10.34
CA ASN A 90 7.22 -0.69 11.78
C ASN A 90 8.18 0.42 12.24
N ARG A 91 9.14 0.82 11.41
CA ARG A 91 10.03 1.96 11.64
C ARG A 91 9.34 3.31 11.46
N LEU A 92 8.19 3.37 10.77
CA LEU A 92 7.49 4.64 10.55
C LEU A 92 6.90 5.23 11.86
N PRO A 93 6.91 6.56 12.01
CA PRO A 93 6.13 7.25 13.03
C PRO A 93 4.64 6.94 12.92
N ARG A 94 3.91 6.99 14.04
CA ARG A 94 2.49 6.65 14.12
C ARG A 94 1.60 7.39 13.12
N GLN A 95 1.86 8.69 12.88
CA GLN A 95 1.12 9.48 11.91
C GLN A 95 1.32 8.96 10.48
N MET A 96 2.55 8.60 10.12
CA MET A 96 2.88 8.10 8.79
C MET A 96 2.33 6.69 8.56
N LYS A 97 2.35 5.84 9.59
CA LYS A 97 1.63 4.55 9.58
C LYS A 97 0.15 4.72 9.23
N ARG A 98 -0.53 5.71 9.85
CA ARG A 98 -1.93 6.03 9.56
C ARG A 98 -2.13 6.52 8.13
N THR A 99 -1.26 7.40 7.65
CA THR A 99 -1.30 7.89 6.26
C THR A 99 -1.14 6.73 5.27
N PHE A 100 -0.17 5.85 5.48
CA PHE A 100 0.05 4.66 4.67
C PHE A 100 -1.18 3.74 4.63
N VAL A 101 -1.74 3.41 5.80
CA VAL A 101 -2.92 2.54 5.90
C VAL A 101 -4.13 3.17 5.22
N ARG A 102 -4.31 4.50 5.35
CA ARG A 102 -5.41 5.21 4.71
C ARG A 102 -5.26 5.24 3.19
N ALA A 103 -4.06 5.54 2.69
CA ALA A 103 -3.78 5.61 1.26
C ALA A 103 -3.94 4.24 0.56
N ASN A 104 -3.53 3.17 1.23
CA ASN A 104 -3.50 1.81 0.65
C ASN A 104 -4.66 0.92 1.12
N ARG A 105 -5.73 1.50 1.70
CA ARG A 105 -6.79 0.74 2.36
C ARG A 105 -7.39 -0.37 1.49
N LEU A 106 -7.65 -0.08 0.22
CA LEU A 106 -8.23 -1.03 -0.74
C LEU A 106 -7.28 -2.21 -0.94
N THR A 107 -6.05 -1.93 -1.35
CA THR A 107 -4.97 -2.91 -1.55
C THR A 107 -4.75 -3.80 -0.32
N LEU A 108 -4.68 -3.21 0.88
CA LEU A 108 -4.53 -3.94 2.13
C LEU A 108 -5.70 -4.88 2.41
N SER A 109 -6.93 -4.44 2.12
CA SER A 109 -8.14 -5.22 2.38
C SER A 109 -8.35 -6.35 1.37
N GLU A 110 -8.11 -6.09 0.08
CA GLU A 110 -8.32 -7.06 -1.01
C GLU A 110 -7.28 -8.18 -0.98
N HIS A 111 -6.04 -7.86 -0.63
CA HIS A 111 -4.93 -8.82 -0.65
C HIS A 111 -4.55 -9.36 0.73
N GLY A 112 -5.35 -9.04 1.76
CA GLY A 112 -5.20 -9.56 3.12
C GLY A 112 -3.86 -9.22 3.79
N PHE A 113 -3.15 -8.20 3.30
CA PHE A 113 -1.84 -7.82 3.84
C PHE A 113 -2.01 -6.99 5.12
N ARG A 114 -1.37 -7.43 6.20
CA ARG A 114 -1.40 -6.76 7.52
C ARG A 114 0.02 -6.47 7.98
N PRO A 115 0.51 -5.22 7.83
CA PRO A 115 1.91 -4.89 8.10
C PRO A 115 2.30 -4.87 9.58
N SER A 116 1.36 -4.85 10.54
CA SER A 116 1.61 -5.12 11.97
C SER A 116 0.31 -5.35 12.77
N ALA A 117 0.39 -6.16 13.82
CA ALA A 117 -0.69 -6.57 14.73
C ALA A 117 -1.01 -5.56 15.85
N ASP A 118 -0.19 -4.52 16.00
CA ASP A 118 -0.43 -3.49 17.01
C ASP A 118 -1.61 -2.62 16.61
N ASN A 119 -2.74 -2.81 17.28
CA ASN A 119 -3.78 -1.86 17.74
C ASN A 119 -3.87 -0.47 17.07
N LEU A 120 -3.58 -0.38 15.78
CA LEU A 120 -4.19 0.58 14.89
C LEU A 120 -5.58 0.02 14.67
N GLU A 121 -6.40 0.11 15.72
CA GLU A 121 -7.83 -0.02 15.62
C GLU A 121 -8.24 0.91 14.48
N ILE A 122 -8.47 0.32 13.33
CA ILE A 122 -9.51 0.80 12.44
C ILE A 122 -10.76 0.56 13.27
N THR A 123 -11.06 1.49 14.18
CA THR A 123 -12.25 1.45 15.00
C THR A 123 -13.40 1.51 14.01
N ARG A 124 -13.89 0.33 13.59
CA ARG A 124 -15.24 0.22 13.06
C ARG A 124 -16.13 0.67 14.21
N PRO A 125 -16.91 1.76 14.06
CA PRO A 125 -17.94 2.06 15.04
C PRO A 125 -18.89 0.87 15.03
N GLY A 126 -18.85 0.03 16.07
CA GLY A 126 -19.83 -1.05 16.27
C GLY A 126 -19.34 -2.48 16.49
N SER A 127 -18.04 -2.81 16.42
CA SER A 127 -17.62 -4.22 16.64
C SER A 127 -17.15 -4.47 18.06
N ARG A 128 -18.10 -4.73 18.97
CA ARG A 128 -17.81 -5.29 20.31
C ARG A 128 -17.07 -6.63 20.14
N ARG A 129 -15.80 -6.70 20.56
CA ARG A 129 -15.08 -7.96 20.71
C ARG A 129 -15.54 -8.63 22.01
N ALA A 130 -16.19 -9.77 21.91
CA ALA A 130 -16.29 -10.72 23.01
C ALA A 130 -14.88 -11.29 23.26
N ILE A 131 -14.35 -11.06 24.46
CA ILE A 131 -13.14 -11.70 24.94
C ILE A 131 -13.57 -13.07 25.44
N ALA A 132 -13.25 -14.13 24.71
CA ALA A 132 -13.21 -15.46 25.29
C ALA A 132 -11.82 -15.64 25.90
N LEU A 133 -11.76 -15.57 27.22
CA LEU A 133 -10.65 -16.11 28.01
C LEU A 133 -10.86 -17.63 28.09
N LEU A 134 -9.91 -18.39 27.56
CA LEU A 134 -9.67 -19.78 27.91
C LEU A 134 -8.21 -19.91 28.34
#